data_AF-A0A7X4CUH4-F1
#
_entry.id   AF-A0A7X4CUH4-F1
#
_cell.length_a   1.000
_cell.length_b   1.000
_cell.length_c   1.000
_cell.angle_alpha   90.00
_cell.angle_beta   90.00
_cell.angle_gamma   90.00
#
_symmetry.space_group_name_H-M   'P 1'
#
loop_
_entity.id
_entity.type
_entity.pdbx_description
1 polymer ?
#
loop_
_entity_poly.entity_id
_entity_poly.type
_entity_poly.pdbx_seq_one_letter_code
_entity_poly.pdbx_strand_id
1 'polypeptide(L)' 'PDTLIYVDTPSGEVIAKADGQHPPDIGETVQLSASRSRLHVFDAETGMSLDSNA' A
#
# COMPACT_ATOMS: atom_id res chain seq x y z
N PRO A 1 -12.16 14.52 -0.90
CA PRO A 1 -11.45 14.42 0.39
C PRO A 1 -10.96 12.98 0.53
N ASP A 2 -9.78 12.77 1.10
CA ASP A 2 -9.22 11.43 1.23
C ASP A 2 -9.39 10.93 2.67
N THR A 3 -9.56 9.63 2.83
CA THR A 3 -9.47 8.95 4.13
C THR A 3 -8.35 7.92 4.12
N LEU A 4 -7.90 7.51 5.31
CA LEU A 4 -6.97 6.40 5.48
C LEU A 4 -7.76 5.14 5.84
N ILE A 5 -7.42 4.03 5.17
CA ILE A 5 -7.91 2.69 5.50
C ILE A 5 -6.73 1.81 5.88
N TYR A 6 -7.01 0.86 6.77
CA TYR A 6 -6.08 -0.18 7.20
C TYR A 6 -6.56 -1.48 6.57
N VAL A 7 -5.68 -2.14 5.81
CA VAL A 7 -6.01 -3.33 5.05
C VAL A 7 -5.12 -4.47 5.50
N ASP A 8 -5.74 -5.50 6.07
CA ASP A 8 -5.05 -6.75 6.38
C ASP A 8 -4.71 -7.49 5.09
N THR A 9 -3.43 -7.88 4.95
CA THR A 9 -2.96 -8.76 3.87
C THR A 9 -2.25 -9.96 4.46
N PRO A 10 -2.08 -11.06 3.70
CA PRO A 10 -1.29 -12.21 4.16
C PRO A 10 0.17 -11.86 4.53
N SER A 11 0.69 -10.73 4.03
CA SER A 11 2.05 -10.26 4.26
C SER A 11 2.15 -9.18 5.37
N GLY A 12 1.02 -8.82 5.99
CA GLY A 12 0.95 -7.77 7.01
C GLY A 12 -0.06 -6.66 6.67
N GLU A 13 -0.16 -5.69 7.57
CA GLU A 13 -1.06 -4.54 7.41
C GLU A 13 -0.51 -3.53 6.39
N VAL A 14 -1.39 -3.00 5.55
CA VAL A 14 -1.10 -1.91 4.62
C VAL A 14 -2.01 -0.72 4.92
N ILE A 15 -1.43 0.48 5.01
CA ILE A 15 -2.18 1.73 5.10
C ILE A 15 -2.35 2.32 3.70
N ALA A 16 -3.59 2.54 3.28
CA ALA A 16 -3.91 3.09 1.96
C ALA A 16 -4.84 4.31 2.05
N LYS A 17 -4.80 5.14 1.00
CA LYS A 17 -5.75 6.25 0.83
C LYS A 17 -6.95 5.79 0.01
N ALA A 18 -8.15 6.18 0.44
CA ALA A 18 -9.41 5.90 -0.25
C ALA A 18 -10.28 7.16 -0.38
N ASP A 19 -11.35 7.10 -1.18
CA ASP A 19 -12.35 8.17 -1.25
C ASP A 19 -13.03 8.32 0.11
N GLY A 20 -12.84 9.47 0.75
CA GLY A 20 -13.44 9.77 2.05
C GLY A 20 -14.94 10.03 1.98
N GLN A 21 -15.53 10.23 0.80
CA GLN A 21 -16.98 10.39 0.65
C GLN A 21 -17.71 9.05 0.65
N HIS A 22 -17.09 8.02 0.09
CA HIS A 22 -17.63 6.67 0.00
C HIS A 22 -16.55 5.66 0.43
N PRO A 23 -16.20 5.62 1.73
CA PRO A 23 -15.23 4.66 2.22
C PRO A 23 -15.78 3.22 2.08
N PRO A 24 -14.92 2.21 1.92
CA PRO A 24 -15.31 0.81 2.02
C PRO A 24 -15.87 0.48 3.40
N ASP A 25 -16.72 -0.55 3.46
CA ASP A 25 -17.19 -1.08 4.74
C ASP A 25 -16.08 -1.84 5.47
N ILE A 26 -16.14 -1.87 6.80
CA ILE A 26 -15.20 -2.69 7.60
C ILE A 26 -15.39 -4.16 7.26
N GLY A 27 -14.29 -4.83 6.88
CA GLY A 27 -14.28 -6.23 6.47
C GLY A 27 -14.57 -6.45 4.97
N GLU A 28 -14.82 -5.40 4.20
CA GLU A 28 -14.95 -5.49 2.76
C GLU A 28 -13.61 -5.89 2.11
N THR A 29 -13.67 -6.76 1.09
CA THR A 29 -12.48 -7.08 0.28
C THR A 29 -12.23 -5.97 -0.73
N VAL A 30 -11.06 -5.34 -0.65
CA VAL A 30 -10.67 -4.25 -1.54
C VAL A 30 -9.52 -4.65 -2.47
N GLN A 31 -9.40 -3.93 -3.59
CA GLN A 31 -8.24 -4.05 -4.48
C GLN A 31 -7.26 -2.89 -4.23
N LEU A 32 -6.05 -3.22 -3.81
CA LEU A 32 -4.95 -2.26 -3.70
C LEU A 32 -4.23 -2.12 -5.05
N SER A 33 -3.87 -0.89 -5.40
CA SER A 33 -3.07 -0.61 -6.60
C SER A 33 -2.03 0.46 -6.32
N ALA A 34 -0.90 0.36 -7.01
CA ALA A 34 0.18 1.33 -6.97
C ALA A 34 0.79 1.50 -8.36
N SER A 35 1.20 2.72 -8.69
CA SER A 35 2.00 2.95 -9.90
C SER A 35 3.38 2.33 -9.70
N ARG A 36 3.87 1.59 -10.70
CA ARG A 36 5.24 1.05 -10.68
C ARG A 36 6.29 2.14 -10.48
N SER A 37 6.05 3.34 -11.00
CA SER A 37 6.96 4.49 -10.84
C SER A 37 7.02 5.05 -9.41
N ARG A 38 6.18 4.56 -8.49
CA ARG A 38 6.09 4.97 -7.09
C ARG A 38 6.32 3.81 -6.12
N LEU A 39 6.72 2.65 -6.63
CA LEU A 39 7.13 1.51 -5.81
C LEU A 39 8.62 1.64 -5.54
N HIS A 40 8.98 1.47 -4.28
CA HIS A 40 10.36 1.40 -3.83
C HIS A 40 10.62 -0.01 -3.33
N VAL A 41 11.62 -0.69 -3.91
CA VAL A 41 11.92 -2.09 -3.58
C VAL A 41 13.21 -2.15 -2.77
N PHE A 42 13.22 -2.99 -1.75
CA PHE A 42 14.36 -3.18 -0.87
C PHE A 42 14.70 -4.66 -0.78
N ASP A 43 15.98 -4.96 -0.62
CA ASP A 43 16.46 -6.29 -0.30
C ASP A 43 16.04 -6.68 1.11
N ALA A 44 15.47 -7.88 1.26
CA ALA A 44 14.85 -8.30 2.52
C ALA A 44 15.87 -8.62 3.63
N GLU A 45 17.11 -8.99 3.28
CA GLU A 45 18.15 -9.35 4.24
C GLU A 45 18.93 -8.12 4.73
N THR A 46 19.28 -7.24 3.79
CA THR A 46 20.17 -6.10 4.02
C THR A 46 19.42 -4.78 4.21
N GLY A 47 18.17 -4.70 3.76
CA GLY A 47 17.40 -3.45 3.72
C GLY A 47 17.89 -2.44 2.69
N MET A 48 18.85 -2.80 1.83
CA MET A 48 19.36 -1.91 0.79
C MET A 48 18.34 -1.73 -0.32
N SER A 49 18.24 -0.52 -0.87
CA SER A 49 17.37 -0.25 -2.01
C SER A 49 17.83 -1.05 -3.24
N LEU A 50 16.87 -1.66 -3.92
CA LEU A 50 17.04 -2.32 -5.22
C LEU A 50 16.65 -1.41 -6.40
N ASP A 51 16.26 -0.17 -6.13
CA ASP A 51 15.96 0.80 -7.16
C ASP A 51 17.27 1.36 -7.73
N SER A 52 17.54 1.11 -9.02
CA SER A 52 18.79 1.47 -9.71
C SER A 52 18.90 2.96 -10.13
N ASN A 53 18.13 3.85 -9.50
CA ASN A 53 18.17 5.31 -9.74
C ASN A 53 18.96 6.07 -8.66
N ALA A 54 19.89 5.41 -7.97
CA ALA A 54 20.88 6.06 -7.11
C ALA A 54 22.01 6.69 -7.94
#